data_AF-A0A7X8HA90-F1
#
_entry.id   AF-A0A7X8HA90-F1
#
_cell.length_a   1.000
_cell.length_b   1.000
_cell.length_c   1.000
_cell.angle_alpha   90.00
_cell.angle_beta   90.00
_cell.angle_gamma   90.00
#
_symmetry.space_group_name_H-M   'P 1'
#
loop_
_entity.id
_entity.type
_entity.pdbx_description
1 polymer ?
#
loop_
_entity_poly.entity_id
_entity_poly.type
_entity_poly.pdbx_seq_one_letter_code
_entity_poly.pdbx_strand_id
1 'polypeptide(L)'
;MFAQTKSDLPPKILEMVPPGTVLISQQFTGTPVMAGAEFTSEKNVSIGLTVEYHLKINAFDNSSPTWKMRESAYRKQMEDRIKSKRNSLSPESSDLGVFTADPVTETKKPWGSGLTQRILNHPPQAKEYVTYNCAYFGMEGGIVFELFVSNLPDSPQEGDSWAQKVAELASKLTVSNIGD
;
A
#
# COMPACT_ATOMS: atom_id res chain seq x y z
N MET A 1 5.13 24.91 15.93
CA MET A 1 5.24 23.52 15.45
C MET A 1 3.83 22.95 15.53
N PHE A 2 3.08 22.96 14.45
CA PHE A 2 1.68 22.50 14.48
C PHE A 2 1.68 20.98 14.35
N ALA A 3 1.17 20.29 15.37
CA ALA A 3 0.76 18.91 15.25
C ALA A 3 -0.37 18.86 14.21
N GLN A 4 -0.18 18.11 13.12
CA GLN A 4 -1.26 17.82 12.19
C GLN A 4 -2.34 17.05 12.97
N THR A 5 -3.52 17.67 13.01
CA THR A 5 -4.73 17.18 13.65
C THR A 5 -5.13 15.81 13.10
N LYS A 6 -5.79 15.00 13.94
CA LYS A 6 -6.54 13.80 13.55
C LYS A 6 -7.48 14.11 12.36
N SER A 7 -6.95 13.89 11.16
CA SER A 7 -7.54 13.21 10.01
C SER A 7 -8.98 13.59 9.58
N ASP A 8 -9.10 14.34 8.47
CA ASP A 8 -10.31 14.40 7.63
C ASP A 8 -10.54 13.09 6.82
N LEU A 9 -9.99 11.94 7.24
CA LEU A 9 -10.26 10.68 6.54
C LEU A 9 -11.68 10.21 6.91
N PRO A 10 -12.48 9.71 5.94
CA PRO A 10 -13.70 8.98 6.24
C PRO A 10 -13.45 7.87 7.26
N PRO A 11 -14.36 7.61 8.22
CA PRO A 11 -14.11 6.69 9.33
C PRO A 11 -13.62 5.30 8.88
N LYS A 12 -14.15 4.79 7.77
CA LYS A 12 -13.76 3.49 7.22
C LYS A 12 -12.35 3.47 6.61
N ILE A 13 -11.90 4.59 6.06
CA ILE A 13 -10.53 4.75 5.55
C ILE A 13 -9.57 4.94 6.73
N LEU A 14 -9.98 5.65 7.78
CA LEU A 14 -9.19 5.78 9.00
C LEU A 14 -8.88 4.42 9.66
N GLU A 15 -9.83 3.47 9.64
CA GLU A 15 -9.62 2.09 10.13
C GLU A 15 -8.49 1.35 9.38
N MET A 16 -8.15 1.78 8.16
CA MET A 16 -7.09 1.21 7.33
C MET A 16 -5.70 1.80 7.61
N VAL A 17 -5.61 2.89 8.36
CA VAL A 17 -4.32 3.48 8.75
C VAL A 17 -3.59 2.52 9.70
N PRO A 18 -2.32 2.19 9.44
CA PRO A 18 -1.54 1.34 10.34
C PRO A 18 -1.43 1.97 11.74
N PRO A 19 -1.49 1.18 12.82
CA PRO A 19 -1.40 1.70 14.18
C PRO A 19 -0.01 2.31 14.45
N GLY A 20 0.01 3.46 15.13
CA GLY A 20 1.26 4.12 15.53
C GLY A 20 1.98 4.89 14.42
N THR A 21 1.33 5.08 13.26
CA THR A 21 1.81 5.97 12.21
C THR A 21 1.25 7.38 12.35
N VAL A 22 1.90 8.33 11.68
CA VAL A 22 1.42 9.70 11.45
C VAL A 22 1.00 9.80 9.99
N LEU A 23 -0.17 10.37 9.72
CA LEU A 23 -0.61 10.66 8.35
C LEU A 23 0.19 11.83 7.79
N ILE A 24 0.74 11.67 6.59
CA ILE A 24 1.58 12.65 5.90
C ILE A 24 0.82 13.31 4.76
N SER A 25 0.04 12.52 4.03
CA SER A 25 -0.81 13.02 2.96
C SER A 25 -2.07 12.18 2.84
N GLN A 26 -3.12 12.80 2.32
CA GLN A 26 -4.39 12.15 2.02
C GLN A 26 -5.04 12.84 0.82
N GLN A 27 -5.72 12.06 0.00
CA GLN A 27 -6.48 12.54 -1.15
C GLN A 27 -7.76 11.72 -1.31
N PHE A 28 -8.84 12.41 -1.60
CA PHE A 28 -10.14 11.81 -1.91
C PHE A 28 -10.63 12.29 -3.26
N THR A 29 -11.24 11.38 -4.00
CA THR A 29 -11.93 11.68 -5.25
C THR A 29 -13.24 10.91 -5.26
N GLY A 30 -14.30 11.48 -5.82
CA GLY A 30 -15.62 10.88 -5.70
C GLY A 30 -16.59 11.34 -6.77
N THR A 31 -17.41 10.40 -7.21
CA THR A 31 -18.68 10.57 -7.93
C THR A 31 -19.65 9.54 -7.34
N PRO A 32 -20.96 9.65 -7.59
CA PRO A 32 -21.94 8.70 -7.03
C PRO A 32 -21.71 7.23 -7.40
N VAL A 33 -20.96 6.94 -8.46
CA VAL A 33 -20.73 5.57 -8.97
C VAL A 33 -19.30 5.07 -8.77
N MET A 34 -18.39 5.95 -8.34
CA MET A 34 -16.97 5.64 -8.19
C MET A 34 -16.32 6.62 -7.21
N ALA A 35 -15.59 6.10 -6.24
CA ALA A 35 -14.82 6.90 -5.30
C ALA A 35 -13.41 6.34 -5.11
N GLY A 36 -12.47 7.19 -4.76
CA GLY A 36 -11.07 6.84 -4.53
C GLY A 36 -10.54 7.50 -3.27
N ALA A 37 -9.74 6.75 -2.52
CA ALA A 37 -8.99 7.22 -1.38
C ALA A 37 -7.52 6.88 -1.55
N GLU A 38 -6.66 7.85 -1.31
CA GLU A 38 -5.22 7.66 -1.23
C GLU A 38 -4.72 8.28 0.07
N PHE A 39 -3.81 7.60 0.76
CA PHE A 39 -3.07 8.21 1.86
C PHE A 39 -1.65 7.69 1.93
N THR A 40 -0.80 8.50 2.54
CA THR A 40 0.54 8.12 2.97
C THR A 40 0.65 8.35 4.48
N SER A 41 1.17 7.36 5.20
CA SER A 41 1.46 7.48 6.62
C SER A 41 2.85 6.93 6.93
N GLU A 42 3.51 7.48 7.93
CA GLU A 42 4.87 7.09 8.28
C GLU A 42 5.00 6.75 9.78
N LYS A 43 5.98 5.92 10.12
CA LYS A 43 6.36 5.61 11.49
C LYS A 43 7.87 5.63 11.59
N ASN A 44 8.38 6.44 12.52
CA ASN A 44 9.80 6.45 12.87
C ASN A 44 10.09 5.24 13.77
N VAL A 45 11.02 4.39 13.34
CA VAL A 45 11.43 3.19 14.09
C VAL A 45 12.69 3.47 14.89
N SER A 46 13.65 4.15 14.28
CA SER A 46 14.89 4.57 14.91
C SER A 46 15.43 5.82 14.22
N ILE A 47 16.53 6.38 14.74
CA ILE A 47 17.17 7.55 14.13
C ILE A 47 17.61 7.19 12.71
N GLY A 48 17.01 7.85 11.72
CA GLY A 48 17.33 7.64 10.30
C GLY A 48 16.59 6.48 9.64
N LEU A 49 15.65 5.80 10.32
CA LEU A 49 14.80 4.76 9.73
C LEU A 49 13.32 5.10 9.91
N THR A 50 12.68 5.41 8.78
CA THR A 50 11.25 5.71 8.68
C THR A 50 10.59 4.67 7.78
N VAL A 51 9.56 4.01 8.31
CA VAL A 51 8.70 3.09 7.55
C VAL A 51 7.55 3.91 6.98
N GLU A 52 7.34 3.80 5.68
CA GLU A 52 6.28 4.53 4.97
C GLU A 52 5.24 3.54 4.43
N TYR A 53 3.97 3.87 4.59
CA TYR A 53 2.83 3.09 4.15
C TYR A 53 2.00 3.94 3.21
N HIS A 54 1.80 3.47 1.99
CA HIS A 54 0.93 4.08 1.00
C HIS A 54 -0.25 3.18 0.72
N LEU A 55 -1.43 3.75 0.76
CA LEU A 55 -2.66 3.09 0.37
C LEU A 55 -3.30 3.85 -0.77
N LYS A 56 -3.76 3.10 -1.77
CA LYS A 56 -4.64 3.58 -2.84
C LYS A 56 -5.79 2.61 -2.98
N ILE A 57 -7.01 3.13 -2.87
CA ILE A 57 -8.25 2.38 -3.02
C ILE A 57 -9.12 3.07 -4.06
N ASN A 58 -9.74 2.27 -4.91
CA ASN A 58 -10.83 2.69 -5.78
C ASN A 58 -12.04 1.80 -5.53
N ALA A 59 -13.14 2.40 -5.09
CA ALA A 59 -14.44 1.77 -4.98
C ALA A 59 -15.28 2.03 -6.22
N PHE A 60 -15.92 0.98 -6.70
CA PHE A 60 -16.91 1.04 -7.77
C PHE A 60 -18.25 0.55 -7.23
N ASP A 61 -19.34 1.19 -7.66
CA ASP A 61 -20.66 0.66 -7.39
C ASP A 61 -20.81 -0.71 -8.08
N ASN A 62 -20.88 -1.77 -7.28
CA ASN A 62 -20.95 -3.15 -7.76
C ASN A 62 -22.29 -3.45 -8.49
N SER A 63 -23.31 -2.62 -8.29
CA SER A 63 -24.56 -2.68 -9.04
C SER A 63 -24.47 -2.02 -10.43
N SER A 64 -23.43 -1.20 -10.66
CA SER A 64 -23.22 -0.51 -11.93
C SER A 64 -22.83 -1.48 -13.05
N PRO A 65 -23.51 -1.45 -14.22
CA PRO A 65 -23.08 -2.18 -15.42
C PRO A 65 -21.64 -1.83 -15.83
N THR A 66 -21.19 -0.62 -15.53
CA THR A 66 -19.83 -0.15 -15.84
C THR A 66 -18.76 -0.95 -15.08
N TRP A 67 -19.01 -1.31 -13.82
CA TRP A 67 -18.07 -2.14 -13.06
C TRP A 67 -17.95 -3.54 -13.67
N LYS A 68 -19.08 -4.20 -13.92
CA LYS A 68 -19.12 -5.55 -14.51
C LYS A 68 -18.40 -5.65 -15.86
N MET A 69 -18.46 -4.58 -16.66
CA MET A 69 -17.73 -4.51 -17.93
C MET A 69 -16.23 -4.24 -17.75
N ARG A 70 -15.83 -3.51 -16.71
CA ARG A 70 -14.44 -3.08 -16.49
C ARG A 70 -13.64 -4.01 -15.59
N GLU A 71 -14.28 -4.90 -14.84
CA GLU A 71 -13.62 -5.80 -13.90
C GLU A 71 -12.46 -6.58 -14.56
N SER A 72 -12.70 -7.17 -15.73
CA SER A 72 -11.68 -7.92 -16.47
C SER A 72 -10.50 -7.05 -16.91
N ALA A 73 -10.76 -5.80 -17.30
CA ALA A 73 -9.73 -4.83 -17.65
C ALA A 73 -8.90 -4.42 -16.43
N TYR A 74 -9.54 -4.22 -15.27
CA TYR A 74 -8.84 -3.92 -14.02
C TYR A 74 -7.98 -5.10 -13.55
N ARG A 75 -8.49 -6.33 -13.63
CA ARG A 75 -7.69 -7.53 -13.35
C ARG A 75 -6.44 -7.58 -14.23
N LYS A 76 -6.57 -7.34 -15.54
CA LYS A 76 -5.44 -7.30 -16.47
C LYS A 76 -4.45 -6.18 -16.13
N GLN A 77 -4.94 -4.96 -15.87
CA GLN A 77 -4.07 -3.84 -15.49
C GLN A 77 -3.30 -4.13 -14.19
N MET A 78 -3.93 -4.81 -13.23
CA MET A 78 -3.28 -5.23 -12.00
C MET A 78 -2.18 -6.27 -12.26
N GLU A 79 -2.44 -7.27 -13.10
CA GLU A 79 -1.42 -8.24 -13.50
C GLU A 79 -0.23 -7.57 -14.20
N ASP A 80 -0.49 -6.60 -15.06
CA ASP A 80 0.55 -5.83 -15.74
C ASP A 80 1.34 -4.94 -14.75
N ARG A 81 0.67 -4.34 -13.75
CA ARG A 81 1.33 -3.62 -12.64
C ARG A 81 2.18 -4.54 -11.79
N ILE A 82 1.70 -5.74 -11.44
CA ILE A 82 2.46 -6.75 -10.70
C ILE A 82 3.71 -7.13 -11.49
N LYS A 83 3.59 -7.42 -12.79
CA LYS A 83 4.74 -7.72 -13.67
C LYS A 83 5.72 -6.56 -13.74
N SER A 84 5.20 -5.34 -13.92
CA SER A 84 6.03 -4.13 -13.98
C SER A 84 6.79 -3.91 -12.67
N LYS A 85 6.12 -4.01 -11.52
CA LYS A 85 6.75 -3.84 -10.19
C LYS A 85 7.73 -4.95 -9.85
N ARG A 86 7.48 -6.19 -10.28
CA ARG A 86 8.45 -7.28 -10.19
C ARG A 86 9.77 -6.93 -10.90
N ASN A 87 9.70 -6.17 -11.98
CA ASN A 87 10.85 -5.76 -12.78
C ASN A 87 11.43 -4.39 -12.36
N SER A 88 10.65 -3.54 -11.70
CA SER A 88 11.02 -2.15 -11.36
C SER A 88 11.42 -1.94 -9.91
N LEU A 89 11.17 -2.91 -9.02
CA LEU A 89 11.77 -2.96 -7.69
C LEU A 89 13.26 -3.35 -7.86
N SER A 90 14.01 -2.46 -8.49
CA SER A 90 15.47 -2.41 -8.45
C SER A 90 15.83 -1.30 -7.47
N PRO A 91 16.90 -1.44 -6.68
CA PRO A 91 17.30 -0.38 -5.76
C PRO A 91 17.69 0.84 -6.59
N GLU A 92 16.85 1.88 -6.56
CA GLU A 92 17.30 3.21 -6.92
C GLU A 92 18.35 3.59 -5.87
N SER A 93 19.54 3.96 -6.35
CA SER A 93 20.61 4.47 -5.50
C SER A 93 20.08 5.64 -4.68
N SER A 94 19.81 5.43 -3.40
CA SER A 94 19.55 6.53 -2.47
C SER A 94 20.86 6.95 -1.82
N ASP A 95 20.90 8.18 -1.32
CA ASP A 95 22.05 8.78 -0.61
C ASP A 95 22.46 8.03 0.68
N LEU A 96 21.77 6.93 1.03
CA LEU A 96 21.94 6.16 2.27
C LEU A 96 22.93 4.98 2.15
N GLY A 97 23.53 4.72 0.98
CA GLY A 97 24.64 3.76 0.82
C GLY A 97 24.54 2.85 -0.40
N VAL A 98 25.41 1.84 -0.47
CA VAL A 98 25.31 0.75 -1.44
C VAL A 98 24.24 -0.22 -0.93
N PHE A 99 23.30 -0.60 -1.78
CA PHE A 99 22.26 -1.58 -1.44
C PHE A 99 22.43 -2.82 -2.29
N THR A 100 22.31 -3.98 -1.67
CA THR A 100 22.05 -5.23 -2.41
C THR A 100 20.60 -5.62 -2.17
N ALA A 101 19.86 -5.86 -3.26
CA ALA A 101 18.46 -6.24 -3.18
C ALA A 101 18.30 -7.67 -3.73
N ASP A 102 17.61 -8.51 -2.96
CA ASP A 102 17.25 -9.85 -3.39
C ASP A 102 16.19 -9.78 -4.51
N PRO A 103 16.03 -10.85 -5.31
CA PRO A 103 14.93 -10.94 -6.26
C PRO A 103 13.57 -10.77 -5.56
N VAL A 104 12.65 -10.08 -6.22
CA VAL A 104 11.28 -9.92 -5.73
C VAL A 104 10.61 -11.30 -5.64
N THR A 105 10.06 -11.62 -4.48
CA THR A 105 9.26 -12.82 -4.25
C THR A 105 7.78 -12.47 -4.33
N GLU A 106 6.99 -13.24 -5.08
CA GLU A 106 5.55 -13.08 -5.15
C GLU A 106 4.82 -14.12 -4.30
N THR A 107 3.86 -13.66 -3.50
CA THR A 107 2.96 -14.50 -2.70
C THR A 107 1.52 -14.29 -3.17
N LYS A 108 0.86 -15.35 -3.64
CA LYS A 108 -0.57 -15.32 -3.99
C LYS A 108 -1.44 -15.27 -2.73
N LYS A 109 -2.51 -14.49 -2.78
CA LYS A 109 -3.51 -14.32 -1.70
C LYS A 109 -4.92 -14.50 -2.29
N PRO A 110 -5.94 -14.88 -1.50
CA PRO A 110 -7.31 -15.03 -2.00
C PRO A 110 -7.87 -13.76 -2.67
N TRP A 111 -7.50 -12.60 -2.13
CA TRP A 111 -7.91 -11.28 -2.60
C TRP A 111 -6.95 -10.66 -3.64
N GLY A 112 -5.84 -11.32 -3.99
CA GLY A 112 -4.82 -10.73 -4.88
C GLY A 112 -3.41 -11.31 -4.76
N SER A 113 -2.40 -10.46 -4.69
CA SER A 113 -0.99 -10.85 -4.61
C SER A 113 -0.14 -9.83 -3.86
N GLY A 114 0.85 -10.33 -3.12
CA GLY A 114 1.90 -9.53 -2.49
C GLY A 114 3.24 -9.76 -3.16
N LEU A 115 4.02 -8.71 -3.31
CA LEU A 115 5.41 -8.71 -3.76
C LEU A 115 6.29 -8.26 -2.61
N THR A 116 7.31 -9.03 -2.28
CA THR A 116 8.25 -8.71 -1.21
C THR A 116 9.66 -8.69 -1.78
N GLN A 117 10.42 -7.67 -1.42
CA GLN A 117 11.84 -7.57 -1.72
C GLN A 117 12.62 -7.31 -0.43
N ARG A 118 13.64 -8.14 -0.21
CA ARG A 118 14.61 -7.95 0.87
C ARG A 118 15.74 -7.05 0.37
N ILE A 119 16.12 -6.08 1.18
CA ILE A 119 17.17 -5.10 0.88
C ILE A 119 18.19 -5.15 2.01
N LEU A 120 19.45 -5.40 1.68
CA LEU A 120 20.58 -5.26 2.59
C LEU A 120 21.21 -3.88 2.37
N ASN A 121 21.24 -3.11 3.45
CA ASN A 121 21.71 -1.73 3.48
C ASN A 121 23.14 -1.69 4.04
N HIS A 122 24.06 -1.05 3.31
CA HIS A 122 25.46 -0.86 3.71
C HIS A 122 25.75 0.63 3.97
N PRO A 123 25.25 1.20 5.08
CA PRO A 123 25.51 2.59 5.42
C PRO A 123 27.01 2.81 5.74
N PRO A 124 27.64 3.93 5.32
CA PRO A 124 29.08 4.14 5.50
C PRO A 124 29.58 4.20 6.96
N GLN A 125 28.71 4.57 7.90
CA GLN A 125 29.07 4.84 9.30
C GLN A 125 28.24 4.03 10.31
N ALA A 126 27.49 3.02 9.86
CA ALA A 126 26.66 2.19 10.73
C ALA A 126 26.78 0.71 10.36
N LYS A 127 26.29 -0.16 11.25
CA LYS A 127 26.23 -1.59 10.98
C LYS A 127 25.24 -1.85 9.84
N GLU A 128 25.55 -2.84 9.00
CA GLU A 128 24.62 -3.35 7.99
C GLU A 128 23.30 -3.77 8.62
N TYR A 129 22.21 -3.50 7.91
CA TYR A 129 20.87 -3.87 8.35
C TYR A 129 19.99 -4.22 7.16
N VAL A 130 18.95 -5.00 7.45
CA VAL A 130 18.01 -5.49 6.44
C VAL A 130 16.71 -4.74 6.56
N THR A 131 16.18 -4.31 5.42
CA THR A 131 14.82 -3.80 5.28
C THR A 131 14.05 -4.58 4.23
N TYR A 132 12.72 -4.46 4.26
CA TYR A 132 11.84 -5.06 3.28
C TYR A 132 10.95 -3.99 2.64
N ASN A 133 10.89 -4.05 1.32
CA ASN A 133 9.88 -3.32 0.54
C ASN A 133 8.80 -4.29 0.11
N CYS A 134 7.55 -3.92 0.37
CA CYS A 134 6.40 -4.74 0.07
C CYS A 134 5.40 -3.96 -0.80
N ALA A 135 4.82 -4.63 -1.79
CA ALA A 135 3.76 -4.10 -2.62
C ALA A 135 2.61 -5.11 -2.69
N TYR A 136 1.38 -4.68 -2.45
CA TYR A 136 0.20 -5.53 -2.44
C TYR A 136 -0.83 -5.00 -3.42
N PHE A 137 -1.41 -5.91 -4.19
CA PHE A 137 -2.40 -5.61 -5.20
C PHE A 137 -3.58 -6.54 -4.99
N GLY A 138 -4.77 -5.99 -4.88
CA GLY A 138 -5.96 -6.80 -4.62
C GLY A 138 -7.25 -6.20 -5.11
N MET A 139 -8.25 -7.06 -5.23
CA MET A 139 -9.59 -6.70 -5.66
C MET A 139 -10.62 -7.55 -4.94
N GLU A 140 -11.59 -6.90 -4.30
CA GLU A 140 -12.61 -7.53 -3.46
C GLU A 140 -13.94 -6.77 -3.59
N GLY A 141 -15.02 -7.44 -3.99
CA GLY A 141 -16.39 -6.88 -3.90
C GLY A 141 -16.68 -5.58 -4.65
N GLY A 142 -15.91 -5.22 -5.69
CA GLY A 142 -16.02 -3.92 -6.37
C GLY A 142 -14.99 -2.89 -5.91
N ILE A 143 -14.08 -3.27 -5.02
CA ILE A 143 -12.98 -2.46 -4.53
C ILE A 143 -11.68 -2.96 -5.14
N VAL A 144 -10.88 -2.05 -5.69
CA VAL A 144 -9.51 -2.31 -6.12
C VAL A 144 -8.57 -1.56 -5.18
N PHE A 145 -7.54 -2.23 -4.68
CA PHE A 145 -6.57 -1.62 -3.78
C PHE A 145 -5.12 -1.94 -4.16
N GLU A 146 -4.25 -0.95 -3.94
CA GLU A 146 -2.81 -1.02 -4.13
C GLU A 146 -2.15 -0.44 -2.89
N LEU A 147 -1.26 -1.23 -2.29
CA LEU A 147 -0.59 -0.89 -1.05
C LEU A 147 0.91 -0.99 -1.25
N PHE A 148 1.65 -0.06 -0.66
CA PHE A 148 3.10 -0.09 -0.65
C PHE A 148 3.59 0.15 0.77
N VAL A 149 4.54 -0.65 1.21
CA VAL A 149 5.26 -0.43 2.47
C VAL A 149 6.74 -0.43 2.17
N SER A 150 7.44 0.62 2.59
CA SER A 150 8.89 0.74 2.42
C SER A 150 9.61 0.62 3.76
N ASN A 151 10.86 0.15 3.70
CA ASN A 151 11.80 0.16 4.82
C ASN A 151 11.37 -0.64 6.07
N LEU A 152 10.52 -1.68 5.92
CA LEU A 152 10.13 -2.51 7.06
C LEU A 152 11.36 -3.21 7.67
N PRO A 153 11.64 -3.02 8.97
CA PRO A 153 12.77 -3.66 9.63
C PRO A 153 12.49 -5.15 9.85
N ASP A 154 13.55 -5.96 9.78
CA ASP A 154 13.60 -7.37 10.17
C ASP A 154 12.73 -8.36 9.37
N SER A 155 11.50 -7.99 8.99
CA SER A 155 10.58 -8.90 8.32
C SER A 155 9.39 -8.25 7.59
N PRO A 156 8.79 -8.93 6.59
CA PRO A 156 7.62 -8.42 5.87
C PRO A 156 6.28 -8.65 6.59
N GLN A 157 6.22 -9.37 7.73
CA GLN A 157 4.92 -9.77 8.30
C GLN A 157 4.05 -8.59 8.75
N GLU A 158 4.64 -7.46 9.15
CA GLU A 158 3.87 -6.26 9.48
C GLU A 158 3.14 -5.71 8.23
N GLY A 159 3.82 -5.66 7.09
CA GLY A 159 3.21 -5.32 5.80
C GLY A 159 2.12 -6.31 5.40
N ASP A 160 2.38 -7.61 5.56
CA ASP A 160 1.41 -8.67 5.21
C ASP A 160 0.15 -8.58 6.07
N SER A 161 0.32 -8.33 7.37
CA SER A 161 -0.79 -8.20 8.33
C SER A 161 -1.62 -6.95 8.03
N TRP A 162 -0.96 -5.83 7.69
CA TRP A 162 -1.64 -4.62 7.28
C TRP A 162 -2.42 -4.83 5.97
N ALA A 163 -1.81 -5.44 4.96
CA ALA A 163 -2.48 -5.73 3.69
C ALA A 163 -3.70 -6.65 3.85
N GLN A 164 -3.59 -7.68 4.69
CA GLN A 164 -4.71 -8.56 5.03
C GLN A 164 -5.85 -7.78 5.69
N LYS A 165 -5.54 -6.91 6.66
CA LYS A 165 -6.54 -6.04 7.31
C LYS A 165 -7.23 -5.11 6.31
N VAL A 166 -6.47 -4.51 5.39
CA VAL A 166 -7.05 -3.66 4.34
C VAL A 166 -7.97 -4.46 3.43
N ALA A 167 -7.60 -5.67 3.03
CA ALA A 167 -8.46 -6.53 2.21
C ALA A 167 -9.78 -6.88 2.93
N GLU A 168 -9.72 -7.22 4.22
CA GLU A 168 -10.90 -7.49 5.05
C GLU A 168 -11.82 -6.27 5.18
N LEU A 169 -11.26 -5.08 5.32
CA LEU A 169 -12.02 -3.84 5.37
C LEU A 169 -12.58 -3.46 3.99
N ALA A 170 -11.80 -3.65 2.92
CA ALA A 170 -12.20 -3.41 1.54
C ALA A 170 -13.43 -4.24 1.15
N SER A 171 -13.52 -5.51 1.59
CA SER A 171 -14.71 -6.35 1.37
C SER A 171 -16.03 -5.75 1.88
N LYS A 172 -15.96 -4.77 2.80
CA LYS A 172 -17.10 -4.11 3.46
C LYS A 172 -17.27 -2.65 3.03
N LEU A 173 -16.40 -2.15 2.16
CA LEU A 173 -16.49 -0.78 1.65
C LEU A 173 -17.50 -0.68 0.51
N THR A 174 -18.14 0.49 0.44
CA THR A 174 -18.96 0.95 -0.67
C THR A 174 -18.52 2.36 -1.07
N VAL A 175 -19.01 2.86 -2.21
CA VAL A 175 -18.66 4.20 -2.72
C VAL A 175 -18.92 5.29 -1.67
N SER A 176 -20.05 5.24 -0.97
CA SER A 176 -20.43 6.21 0.08
C SER A 176 -19.58 6.13 1.35
N ASN A 177 -18.76 5.08 1.52
CA ASN A 177 -17.82 5.00 2.63
C ASN A 177 -16.51 5.73 2.35
N ILE A 178 -16.27 6.17 1.11
CA ILE A 178 -15.02 6.80 0.66
C ILE A 178 -15.23 8.27 0.28
N GLY A 179 -16.38 8.61 -0.32
CA GLY A 179 -16.73 9.98 -0.64
C GLY A 179 -18.22 10.23 -0.47
N ASP A 180 -18.53 11.36 0.16
CA ASP A 180 -19.76 12.14 -0.02
C ASP A 180 -19.36 13.50 -0.62
#